data_AF-A0A846MME8-F1
#
_entry.id   AF-A0A846MME8-F1
#
_cell.length_a   1.000
_cell.length_b   1.000
_cell.length_c   1.000
_cell.angle_alpha   90.00
_cell.angle_beta   90.00
_cell.angle_gamma   90.00
#
_symmetry.space_group_name_H-M   'P 1'
#
loop_
_entity.id
_entity.type
_entity.pdbx_description
1 polymer ?
#
loop_
_entity_poly.entity_id
_entity_poly.type
_entity_poly.pdbx_seq_one_letter_code
_entity_poly.pdbx_strand_id
1 'polypeptide(L)'
;MAQEKASSLQALLKGASISIPTNSVDTQNPERDAKIAQYFFGSFAKTEGDQVVLKARVDSIINDSQALLSIEMNGITKQVPVNLSLSEEKVSLHATINVEEWNAGSGIKALNEVCKELHTGPDGKSVLWSEVSLYAEASVNKDCQ
;
A
#
# COMPACT_ATOMS: atom_id res chain seq x y z
N MET A 1 7.61 9.74 -30.96
CA MET A 1 6.23 9.74 -30.45
C MET A 1 6.03 8.86 -29.21
N ALA A 2 6.25 7.53 -29.24
CA ALA A 2 6.05 6.70 -28.03
C ALA A 2 7.02 7.04 -26.88
N GLN A 3 8.30 7.28 -27.20
CA GLN A 3 9.33 7.58 -26.20
C GLN A 3 9.19 8.96 -25.54
N GLU A 4 8.72 9.97 -26.28
CA GLU A 4 8.42 11.30 -25.72
C GLU A 4 7.15 11.29 -24.85
N LYS A 5 6.18 10.43 -25.16
CA LYS A 5 4.99 10.23 -24.32
C LYS A 5 5.36 9.55 -23.00
N ALA A 6 6.17 8.49 -23.04
CA ALA A 6 6.61 7.78 -21.85
C ALA A 6 7.38 8.70 -20.89
N SER A 7 8.30 9.54 -21.41
CA SER A 7 9.04 10.51 -20.59
C SER A 7 8.14 11.59 -19.98
N SER A 8 7.09 12.04 -20.68
CA SER A 8 6.11 12.99 -20.12
C SER A 8 5.30 12.41 -18.97
N LEU A 9 4.91 11.13 -19.06
CA LEU A 9 4.15 10.45 -18.01
C LEU A 9 5.03 10.12 -16.80
N GLN A 10 6.28 9.71 -17.02
CA GLN A 10 7.28 9.55 -15.96
C GLN A 10 7.52 10.87 -15.20
N ALA A 11 7.56 12.00 -15.91
CA ALA A 11 7.67 13.31 -15.30
C ALA A 11 6.44 13.68 -14.46
N LEU A 12 5.23 13.36 -14.93
CA LEU A 12 3.98 13.56 -14.18
C LEU A 12 3.95 12.75 -12.88
N LEU A 13 4.43 11.51 -12.92
CA LEU A 13 4.44 10.63 -11.75
C LEU A 13 5.41 11.08 -10.67
N LYS A 14 6.50 11.75 -11.04
CA LYS A 14 7.48 12.22 -10.06
C LYS A 14 6.82 13.21 -9.10
N GLY A 15 6.81 12.86 -7.82
CA GLY A 15 6.18 13.66 -6.78
C GLY A 15 4.66 13.48 -6.64
N ALA A 16 4.05 12.58 -7.42
CA ALA A 16 2.70 12.12 -7.14
C ALA A 16 2.63 11.49 -5.74
N SER A 17 1.52 11.71 -5.04
CA SER A 17 1.31 11.23 -3.68
C SER A 17 -0.03 10.52 -3.54
N ILE A 18 -0.05 9.50 -2.71
CA ILE A 18 -1.21 8.69 -2.35
C ILE A 18 -1.44 8.88 -0.84
N SER A 19 -2.69 9.04 -0.45
CA SER A 19 -3.12 9.08 0.95
C SER A 19 -4.35 8.19 1.10
N ILE A 20 -4.27 7.18 1.98
CA ILE A 20 -5.31 6.16 2.18
C ILE A 20 -5.71 6.14 3.66
N PRO A 21 -6.92 6.58 4.00
CA PRO A 21 -7.49 6.37 5.32
C PRO A 21 -7.67 4.87 5.58
N THR A 22 -7.13 4.32 6.65
CA THR A 22 -7.18 2.86 6.88
C THR A 22 -8.58 2.33 7.19
N ASN A 23 -9.52 3.21 7.53
CA ASN A 23 -10.93 2.87 7.69
C ASN A 23 -11.66 2.68 6.34
N SER A 24 -11.03 2.98 5.21
CA SER A 24 -11.56 2.70 3.87
C SER A 24 -11.24 1.28 3.40
N VAL A 25 -10.73 0.41 4.28
CA VAL A 25 -10.45 -0.99 3.94
C VAL A 25 -11.73 -1.68 3.46
N ASP A 26 -11.64 -2.34 2.31
CA ASP A 26 -12.73 -3.10 1.72
C ASP A 26 -12.17 -4.44 1.22
N THR A 27 -12.54 -5.49 1.93
CA THR A 27 -12.23 -6.87 1.59
C THR A 27 -13.48 -7.60 1.08
N GLN A 28 -14.54 -6.88 0.73
CA GLN A 28 -15.86 -7.40 0.37
C GLN A 28 -16.52 -8.19 1.52
N ASN A 29 -16.06 -7.98 2.76
CA ASN A 29 -16.62 -8.59 3.96
C ASN A 29 -16.58 -7.58 5.11
N PRO A 30 -17.74 -6.98 5.46
CA PRO A 30 -17.80 -5.91 6.48
C PRO A 30 -17.27 -6.33 7.86
N GLU A 31 -17.42 -7.60 8.25
CA GLU A 31 -16.90 -8.07 9.54
C GLU A 31 -15.36 -8.13 9.52
N ARG A 32 -14.78 -8.62 8.43
CA ARG A 32 -13.33 -8.64 8.24
C ARG A 32 -12.77 -7.22 8.14
N ASP A 33 -13.46 -6.32 7.44
CA ASP A 33 -13.07 -4.91 7.30
C ASP A 33 -13.01 -4.22 8.66
N ALA A 34 -14.04 -4.40 9.49
CA ALA A 34 -14.08 -3.89 10.85
C ALA A 34 -12.92 -4.44 11.70
N LYS A 35 -12.62 -5.74 11.61
CA LYS A 35 -11.50 -6.35 12.34
C LYS A 35 -10.14 -5.84 11.87
N ILE A 36 -9.91 -5.69 10.57
CA ILE A 36 -8.65 -5.17 10.03
C ILE A 36 -8.45 -3.70 10.47
N ALA A 37 -9.49 -2.87 10.32
CA ALA A 37 -9.44 -1.48 10.73
C ALA A 37 -9.16 -1.34 12.25
N GLN A 38 -9.82 -2.16 13.08
CA GLN A 38 -9.70 -2.07 14.53
C GLN A 38 -8.40 -2.69 15.07
N TYR A 39 -8.02 -3.89 14.65
CA TYR A 39 -6.95 -4.66 15.30
C TYR A 39 -5.61 -4.53 14.58
N PHE A 40 -5.60 -4.52 13.25
CA PHE A 40 -4.36 -4.30 12.50
C PHE A 40 -4.01 -2.81 12.49
N PHE A 41 -4.81 -1.99 11.81
CA PHE A 41 -4.51 -0.56 11.67
C PHE A 41 -4.74 0.25 12.95
N GLY A 42 -5.67 -0.16 13.83
CA GLY A 42 -5.87 0.51 15.12
C GLY A 42 -4.68 0.39 16.07
N SER A 43 -3.70 -0.47 15.76
CA SER A 43 -2.42 -0.54 16.48
C SER A 43 -1.38 0.48 16.00
N PHE A 44 -1.66 1.21 14.92
CA PHE A 44 -0.70 2.12 14.31
C PHE A 44 -0.79 3.54 14.89
N ALA A 45 0.29 4.29 14.73
CA ALA A 45 0.31 5.72 15.02
C ALA A 45 -0.74 6.47 14.18
N LYS A 46 -1.49 7.36 14.83
CA LYS A 46 -2.35 8.34 14.17
C LYS A 46 -1.48 9.40 13.53
N THR A 47 -1.65 9.61 12.23
CA THR A 47 -0.78 10.49 11.41
C THR A 47 -1.52 11.70 10.87
N GLU A 48 -2.85 11.73 10.93
CA GLU A 48 -3.68 12.88 10.56
C GLU A 48 -4.84 13.06 11.56
N GLY A 49 -4.60 13.90 12.58
CA GLY A 49 -5.55 14.08 13.67
C GLY A 49 -5.82 12.76 14.40
N ASP A 50 -7.08 12.32 14.37
CA ASP A 50 -7.50 11.05 14.97
C ASP A 50 -7.47 9.85 14.00
N GLN A 51 -7.08 10.06 12.74
CA GLN A 51 -7.07 9.03 11.71
C GLN A 51 -5.68 8.39 11.55
N VAL A 52 -5.69 7.08 11.29
CA VAL A 52 -4.52 6.36 10.78
C VAL A 52 -4.57 6.44 9.26
N VAL A 53 -3.52 6.99 8.66
CA VAL A 53 -3.43 7.22 7.22
C VAL A 53 -2.14 6.58 6.71
N LEU A 54 -2.26 5.77 5.65
CA LEU A 54 -1.11 5.31 4.87
C LEU A 54 -0.78 6.33 3.81
N LYS A 55 0.50 6.67 3.67
CA LYS A 55 0.94 7.63 2.66
C LYS A 55 1.98 6.99 1.78
N ALA A 56 1.96 7.35 0.50
CA ALA A 56 3.06 7.03 -0.40
C ALA A 56 3.37 8.24 -1.28
N ARG A 57 4.63 8.41 -1.65
CA ARG A 57 5.07 9.44 -2.59
C ARG A 57 6.07 8.83 -3.57
N VAL A 58 5.93 9.13 -4.84
CA VAL A 58 6.92 8.77 -5.86
C VAL A 58 8.10 9.74 -5.74
N ASP A 59 9.23 9.27 -5.23
CA ASP A 59 10.44 10.09 -5.07
C ASP A 59 11.15 10.29 -6.41
N SER A 60 11.31 9.20 -7.16
CA SER A 60 11.99 9.19 -8.45
C SER A 60 11.55 8.03 -9.34
N ILE A 61 11.72 8.21 -10.65
CA ILE A 61 11.68 7.14 -11.63
C ILE A 61 13.12 6.64 -11.79
N ILE A 62 13.34 5.35 -11.56
CA ILE A 62 14.67 4.72 -11.65
C ILE A 62 15.00 4.40 -13.11
N ASN A 63 14.04 3.77 -13.79
CA ASN A 63 14.09 3.41 -15.21
C ASN A 63 12.66 3.16 -15.73
N ASP A 64 12.53 2.70 -16.97
CA ASP A 64 11.24 2.51 -17.64
C ASP A 64 10.30 1.49 -16.95
N SER A 65 10.83 0.62 -16.08
CA SER A 65 10.06 -0.40 -15.37
C SER A 65 10.16 -0.34 -13.86
N GLN A 66 10.82 0.68 -13.29
CA GLN A 66 11.01 0.81 -11.84
C GLN A 66 10.93 2.26 -11.35
N ALA A 67 10.32 2.45 -10.18
CA ALA A 67 10.28 3.70 -9.45
C ALA A 67 10.69 3.50 -7.99
N LEU A 68 11.09 4.59 -7.33
CA LEU A 68 11.33 4.61 -5.88
C LEU A 68 10.21 5.36 -5.20
N LEU A 69 9.54 4.70 -4.26
CA LEU A 69 8.48 5.30 -3.45
C LEU A 69 8.94 5.47 -2.00
N SER A 70 8.64 6.61 -1.40
CA SER A 70 8.60 6.75 0.05
C SER A 70 7.23 6.31 0.55
N ILE A 71 7.16 5.23 1.34
CA ILE A 71 5.94 4.68 1.93
C ILE A 71 5.97 4.94 3.44
N GLU A 72 4.94 5.63 3.94
CA GLU A 72 4.70 5.88 5.35
C GLU A 72 3.57 5.00 5.87
N MET A 73 3.89 4.21 6.90
CA MET A 73 2.96 3.36 7.63
C MET A 73 3.37 3.38 9.10
N ASN A 74 2.41 3.45 10.02
CA ASN A 74 2.69 3.46 11.46
C ASN A 74 3.69 4.55 11.88
N GLY A 75 3.62 5.73 11.25
CA GLY A 75 4.53 6.86 11.52
C GLY A 75 5.99 6.64 11.10
N ILE A 76 6.29 5.54 10.39
CA ILE A 76 7.63 5.22 9.88
C ILE A 76 7.61 5.38 8.37
N THR A 77 8.58 6.09 7.81
CA THR A 77 8.76 6.22 6.36
C THR A 77 9.93 5.35 5.90
N LYS A 78 9.73 4.57 4.84
CA LYS A 78 10.78 3.76 4.19
C LYS A 78 10.74 3.95 2.68
N GLN A 79 11.89 3.89 2.04
CA GLN A 79 11.99 3.89 0.59
C GLN A 79 11.89 2.46 0.05
N VAL A 80 10.98 2.25 -0.89
CA VAL A 80 10.68 0.95 -1.48
C VAL A 80 10.81 1.07 -3.01
N PRO A 81 11.72 0.31 -3.64
CA PRO A 81 11.73 0.17 -5.08
C PRO A 81 10.51 -0.64 -5.51
N VAL A 82 9.77 -0.12 -6.49
CA VAL A 82 8.54 -0.74 -7.00
C VAL A 82 8.65 -0.96 -8.50
N ASN A 83 7.98 -1.99 -8.99
CA ASN A 83 7.79 -2.20 -10.42
C ASN A 83 6.81 -1.15 -10.93
N LEU A 84 7.16 -0.51 -12.03
CA LEU A 84 6.36 0.49 -12.72
C LEU A 84 5.92 -0.08 -14.08
N SER A 85 4.64 0.05 -14.40
CA SER A 85 4.13 -0.20 -15.74
C SER A 85 3.39 1.02 -16.23
N LEU A 86 3.70 1.43 -17.47
CA LEU A 86 3.12 2.58 -18.14
C LEU A 86 2.50 2.12 -19.45
N SER A 87 1.20 2.41 -19.62
CA SER A 87 0.53 2.38 -20.91
C SER A 87 0.01 3.78 -21.26
N GLU A 88 -0.62 3.95 -22.43
CA GLU A 88 -1.08 5.27 -22.88
C GLU A 88 -2.10 5.93 -21.94
N GLU A 89 -2.86 5.13 -21.19
CA GLU A 89 -3.99 5.59 -20.38
C GLU A 89 -3.91 5.12 -18.93
N LYS A 90 -2.87 4.36 -18.55
CA LYS A 90 -2.82 3.70 -17.26
C LYS A 90 -1.39 3.61 -16.72
N VAL A 91 -1.29 3.86 -15.42
CA VAL A 91 -0.08 3.65 -14.63
C VAL A 91 -0.40 2.57 -13.61
N SER A 92 0.50 1.61 -13.44
CA SER A 92 0.46 0.71 -12.29
C SER A 92 1.81 0.58 -11.59
N LEU A 93 1.73 0.44 -10.27
CA LEU A 93 2.86 0.26 -9.37
C LEU A 93 2.65 -1.04 -8.60
N HIS A 94 3.70 -1.86 -8.50
CA HIS A 94 3.64 -3.12 -7.77
C HIS A 94 4.90 -3.37 -6.95
N ALA A 95 4.72 -3.83 -5.71
CA ALA A 95 5.82 -4.25 -4.85
C ALA A 95 5.37 -5.33 -3.87
N THR A 96 6.31 -6.14 -3.39
CA THR A 96 6.10 -6.99 -2.22
C THR A 96 6.90 -6.39 -1.07
N ILE A 97 6.26 -6.17 0.07
CA ILE A 97 6.90 -5.61 1.27
C ILE A 97 6.66 -6.51 2.47
N ASN A 98 7.50 -6.37 3.49
CA ASN A 98 7.25 -6.94 4.81
C ASN A 98 6.84 -5.83 5.78
N VAL A 99 5.59 -5.87 6.28
CA VAL A 99 5.06 -4.78 7.14
C VAL A 99 5.77 -4.67 8.49
N GLU A 100 6.54 -5.69 8.89
CA GLU A 100 7.40 -5.62 10.07
C GLU A 100 8.46 -4.51 9.97
N GLU A 101 8.86 -4.11 8.75
CA GLU A 101 9.79 -2.99 8.56
C GLU A 101 9.22 -1.63 9.01
N TRP A 102 7.90 -1.56 9.20
CA TRP A 102 7.14 -0.44 9.75
C TRP A 102 6.59 -0.74 11.16
N ASN A 103 7.17 -1.72 11.87
CA ASN A 103 6.75 -2.13 13.21
C ASN A 103 5.26 -2.55 13.30
N ALA A 104 4.70 -3.13 12.24
CA ALA A 104 3.30 -3.55 12.21
C ALA A 104 3.02 -4.92 12.87
N GLY A 105 4.03 -5.59 13.43
CA GLY A 105 3.90 -6.92 14.01
C GLY A 105 2.91 -7.02 15.18
N SER A 106 2.71 -5.94 15.94
CA SER A 106 1.66 -5.88 16.98
C SER A 106 0.27 -6.00 16.37
N GLY A 107 0.02 -5.31 15.26
CA GLY A 107 -1.23 -5.39 14.51
C GLY A 107 -1.47 -6.78 13.91
N ILE A 108 -0.43 -7.42 13.36
CA ILE A 108 -0.51 -8.79 12.84
C ILE A 108 -0.93 -9.74 13.97
N LYS A 109 -0.29 -9.65 15.13
CA LYS A 109 -0.62 -10.50 16.30
C LYS A 109 -2.05 -10.26 16.78
N ALA A 110 -2.45 -8.99 16.93
CA ALA A 110 -3.78 -8.62 17.38
C ALA A 110 -4.89 -9.14 16.45
N LEU A 111 -4.71 -8.96 15.13
CA LEU A 111 -5.66 -9.46 14.14
C LEU A 111 -5.70 -11.00 14.10
N ASN A 112 -4.55 -11.65 14.18
CA ASN A 112 -4.48 -13.12 14.19
C ASN A 112 -5.17 -13.71 15.43
N GLU A 113 -5.05 -13.07 16.59
CA GLU A 113 -5.68 -13.52 17.83
C GLU A 113 -7.21 -13.52 17.76
N VAL A 114 -7.81 -12.43 17.25
CA VAL A 114 -9.28 -12.32 17.14
C VAL A 114 -9.88 -13.16 16.02
N CYS A 115 -9.04 -13.64 15.09
CA CYS A 115 -9.42 -14.49 13.97
C CYS A 115 -8.97 -15.95 14.16
N LYS A 116 -8.32 -16.27 15.30
CA LYS A 116 -7.61 -17.53 15.53
C LYS A 116 -8.50 -18.75 15.35
N GLU A 117 -9.71 -18.74 15.91
CA GLU A 117 -10.63 -19.87 15.85
C GLU A 117 -11.01 -20.23 14.40
N LEU A 118 -11.28 -19.21 13.57
CA LEU A 118 -11.64 -19.39 12.17
C LEU A 118 -10.44 -19.71 11.26
N HIS A 119 -9.22 -19.43 11.72
CA HIS A 119 -7.99 -19.53 10.94
C HIS A 119 -6.92 -20.38 11.64
N THR A 120 -7.35 -21.44 12.33
CA THR A 120 -6.45 -22.48 12.85
C THR A 120 -6.42 -23.66 11.87
N GLY A 121 -5.23 -23.98 11.35
CA GLY A 121 -5.03 -25.11 10.45
C GLY A 121 -5.19 -26.46 11.14
N PRO A 122 -5.23 -27.57 10.37
CA PRO A 122 -5.27 -28.92 10.92
C PRO A 122 -4.08 -29.27 11.84
N ASP A 123 -2.98 -28.53 11.72
CA ASP A 123 -1.79 -28.63 12.56
C ASP A 123 -1.90 -27.86 13.89
N GLY A 124 -3.04 -27.23 14.16
CA GLY A 124 -3.29 -26.43 15.35
C GLY A 124 -2.64 -25.04 15.34
N LYS A 125 -2.03 -24.62 14.21
CA LYS A 125 -1.39 -23.32 14.09
C LYS A 125 -2.29 -22.32 13.38
N SER A 126 -2.23 -21.07 13.83
CA SER A 126 -2.90 -19.94 13.19
C SER A 126 -1.83 -18.91 12.77
N VAL A 127 -1.74 -18.66 11.47
CA VAL A 127 -0.66 -17.87 10.86
C VAL A 127 -1.25 -16.74 10.04
N LEU A 128 -0.77 -15.52 10.31
CA LEU A 128 -1.00 -14.35 9.48
C LEU A 128 0.36 -13.84 9.00
N TRP A 129 0.58 -13.85 7.69
CA TRP A 129 1.86 -13.47 7.09
C TRP A 129 2.07 -11.95 7.13
N SER A 130 3.31 -11.53 7.37
CA SER A 130 3.70 -10.12 7.35
C SER A 130 4.11 -9.63 5.96
N GLU A 131 4.35 -10.55 5.03
CA GLU A 131 4.59 -10.23 3.62
C GLU A 131 3.28 -9.90 2.93
N VAL A 132 3.22 -8.74 2.27
CA VAL A 132 2.04 -8.27 1.53
C VAL A 132 2.43 -7.75 0.16
N SER A 133 1.56 -7.98 -0.82
CA SER A 133 1.68 -7.38 -2.15
C SER A 133 0.93 -6.06 -2.19
N LEU A 134 1.62 -5.02 -2.65
CA LEU A 134 1.07 -3.71 -2.93
C LEU A 134 0.79 -3.58 -4.41
N TYR A 135 -0.40 -3.10 -4.74
CA TYR A 135 -0.79 -2.75 -6.10
C TYR A 135 -1.51 -1.41 -6.07
N ALA A 136 -1.05 -0.48 -6.90
CA ALA A 136 -1.72 0.80 -7.13
C ALA A 136 -1.88 1.01 -8.63
N GLU A 137 -3.03 1.56 -9.01
CA GLU A 137 -3.37 1.82 -10.40
C GLU A 137 -4.07 3.16 -10.53
N ALA A 138 -3.72 3.91 -11.56
CA ALA A 138 -4.38 5.16 -11.91
C ALA A 138 -4.59 5.24 -13.41
N SER A 139 -5.79 5.67 -13.82
CA SER A 139 -6.06 6.07 -15.20
C SER A 139 -5.58 7.50 -15.43
N VAL A 140 -5.00 7.74 -16.60
CA VAL A 140 -4.49 9.05 -17.01
C VAL A 140 -5.40 9.59 -18.10
N ASN A 141 -6.22 10.57 -17.74
CA ASN A 141 -7.02 11.30 -18.71
C ASN A 141 -6.24 12.53 -19.19
N LYS A 142 -6.09 12.67 -20.51
CA LYS A 142 -5.50 13.87 -21.12
C LYS A 142 -6.59 14.88 -21.41
N ASP A 143 -6.92 15.72 -20.43
CA ASP A 143 -7.61 16.99 -20.72
C ASP A 143 -6.57 18.00 -21.19
N CYS A 144 -6.16 17.87 -22.46
CA CYS A 144 -5.45 18.93 -23.15
C CYS A 144 -6.50 19.97 -23.60
N GLN A 145 -6.66 21.06 -22.85
CA GLN A 145 -7.32 22.27 -23.37
C GLN A 145 -6.38 23.02 -24.32
#